data_AF-A0A840UNP3-F1
#
_entry.id   AF-A0A840UNP3-F1
#
_cell.length_a   1.000
_cell.length_b   1.000
_cell.length_c   1.000
_cell.angle_alpha   90.00
_cell.angle_beta   90.00
_cell.angle_gamma   90.00
#
_symmetry.space_group_name_H-M   'P 1'
#
loop_
_entity.id
_entity.type
_entity.pdbx_description
1 polymer ?
#
loop_
_entity_poly.entity_id
_entity_poly.type
_entity_poly.pdbx_seq_one_letter_code
_entity_poly.pdbx_strand_id
1 'polypeptide(L)'
;MSKLDPPSPPAPPVISPYIFPVVLAALGLWCLYDGWLSADPEIQEYLLFNRIGSVVLLLWAALDVVRTRRLEREEAAAAPPDQPGA
;
A
#
# COMPACT_ATOMS: atom_id res chain seq x y z
N MET A 1 31.47 40.39 -1.73
CA MET A 1 31.55 38.92 -1.54
C MET A 1 30.14 38.39 -1.36
N SER A 2 29.50 37.95 -2.44
CA SER A 2 28.21 37.26 -2.35
C SER A 2 28.42 35.91 -1.69
N LYS A 3 27.79 35.69 -0.53
CA LYS A 3 27.70 34.36 0.09
C LYS A 3 26.86 33.50 -0.84
N LEU A 4 27.44 32.39 -1.33
CA LEU A 4 26.67 31.32 -1.96
C LEU A 4 25.90 30.60 -0.86
N ASP A 5 24.58 30.55 -0.98
CA ASP A 5 23.77 29.70 -0.11
C ASP A 5 24.10 28.22 -0.40
N PRO A 6 24.21 27.37 0.64
CA PRO A 6 24.48 25.95 0.44
C PRO A 6 23.32 25.30 -0.33
N PRO A 7 23.60 24.29 -1.18
CA PRO A 7 22.57 23.59 -1.94
C PRO A 7 21.53 23.01 -0.98
N SER A 8 20.25 23.26 -1.26
CA SER A 8 19.15 22.67 -0.50
C SER A 8 19.21 21.14 -0.62
N PRO A 9 19.00 20.39 0.47
CA PRO A 9 19.02 18.94 0.42
C PRO A 9 17.95 18.43 -0.55
N PRO A 10 18.23 17.33 -1.29
CA PRO A 10 17.26 16.77 -2.22
C PRO A 10 15.98 16.40 -1.47
N ALA A 11 14.83 16.70 -2.08
CA ALA A 11 13.54 16.34 -1.51
C ALA A 11 13.49 14.81 -1.30
N PRO A 12 12.95 14.34 -0.15
CA PRO A 12 12.83 12.91 0.10
C PRO A 12 11.95 12.25 -0.97
N PRO A 13 12.26 11.00 -1.37
CA PRO A 13 11.51 10.29 -2.39
C PRO A 13 10.05 10.13 -1.96
N VAL A 14 9.14 10.55 -2.82
CA VAL A 14 7.69 10.43 -2.58
C VAL A 14 7.25 9.04 -3.02
N ILE A 15 7.04 8.15 -2.06
CA ILE A 15 6.50 6.81 -2.28
C ILE A 15 4.97 6.91 -2.19
N SER A 16 4.25 6.36 -3.17
CA SER A 16 2.78 6.32 -3.12
C SER A 16 2.30 5.58 -1.87
N PRO A 17 1.33 6.13 -1.12
CA PRO A 17 0.82 5.50 0.10
C PRO A 17 0.08 4.18 -0.18
N TYR A 18 -0.22 3.90 -1.45
CA TYR A 18 -0.90 2.68 -1.88
C TYR A 18 0.04 1.53 -2.25
N ILE A 19 1.36 1.72 -2.26
CA ILE A 19 2.30 0.63 -2.62
C ILE A 19 2.17 -0.55 -1.66
N PHE A 20 2.15 -0.29 -0.36
CA PHE A 20 2.03 -1.32 0.66
C PHE A 20 0.72 -2.15 0.54
N PRO A 21 -0.48 -1.54 0.51
CA PRO A 21 -1.71 -2.31 0.38
C PRO A 21 -1.82 -3.04 -0.95
N VAL A 22 -1.27 -2.49 -2.05
CA VAL A 22 -1.25 -3.17 -3.35
C VAL A 22 -0.39 -4.42 -3.31
N VAL A 23 0.80 -4.35 -2.71
CA VAL A 23 1.67 -5.53 -2.54
C VAL A 23 0.98 -6.58 -1.68
N LEU A 24 0.36 -6.18 -0.55
CA LEU A 24 -0.41 -7.08 0.30
C LEU A 24 -1.58 -7.73 -0.44
N ALA A 25 -2.32 -6.96 -1.24
CA ALA A 25 -3.42 -7.48 -2.02
C ALA A 25 -2.92 -8.51 -3.05
N ALA A 26 -1.85 -8.22 -3.79
CA ALA A 26 -1.27 -9.14 -4.75
C ALA A 26 -0.84 -10.46 -4.09
N LEU A 27 -0.15 -10.38 -2.95
CA LEU A 27 0.27 -11.56 -2.17
C LEU A 27 -0.92 -12.34 -1.61
N GLY A 28 -1.95 -11.64 -1.12
CA GLY A 28 -3.19 -12.25 -0.63
C GLY A 28 -3.98 -12.94 -1.74
N LEU A 29 -4.06 -12.35 -2.93
CA LEU A 29 -4.67 -12.95 -4.12
C LEU A 29 -3.89 -14.17 -4.61
N TRP A 30 -2.56 -14.13 -4.54
CA TRP A 30 -1.71 -15.28 -4.84
C TRP A 30 -2.01 -16.44 -3.90
N CYS A 31 -1.99 -16.20 -2.59
CA CYS A 31 -2.38 -17.18 -1.58
C CYS A 31 -3.83 -17.67 -1.77
N LEU A 32 -4.74 -16.82 -2.24
CA LEU A 32 -6.13 -17.21 -2.48
C LEU A 32 -6.20 -18.23 -3.62
N TYR A 33 -5.45 -17.97 -4.70
CA TYR A 33 -5.34 -18.88 -5.83
C TYR A 33 -4.76 -20.23 -5.39
N ASP A 34 -3.61 -20.24 -4.73
CA ASP A 34 -2.96 -21.48 -4.31
C ASP A 34 -3.72 -22.23 -3.20
N GLY A 35 -4.48 -21.54 -2.35
CA GLY A 35 -5.20 -22.15 -1.23
C GLY A 35 -6.59 -22.70 -1.56
N TRP A 36 -7.22 -22.23 -2.65
CA TRP A 36 -8.61 -22.54 -2.99
C TRP A 36 -8.84 -22.95 -4.45
N LEU A 37 -8.08 -22.41 -5.39
CA LEU A 37 -8.31 -22.59 -6.82
C LEU A 37 -7.31 -23.58 -7.45
N SER A 38 -6.09 -23.65 -6.93
CA SER A 38 -5.06 -24.58 -7.39
C SER A 38 -5.31 -26.01 -6.88
N ALA A 39 -5.05 -27.00 -7.74
CA ALA A 39 -5.16 -28.42 -7.43
C ALA A 39 -3.79 -29.14 -7.46
N ASP A 40 -2.70 -28.38 -7.48
CA ASP A 40 -1.35 -28.94 -7.57
C ASP A 40 -0.99 -29.73 -6.31
N PRO A 41 -0.53 -31.00 -6.43
CA PRO A 41 -0.21 -31.84 -5.29
C PRO A 41 1.00 -31.32 -4.47
N GLU A 42 1.90 -30.55 -5.07
CA GLU A 42 3.06 -29.94 -4.38
C GLU A 42 2.64 -28.79 -3.44
N ILE A 43 1.52 -28.13 -3.72
CA ILE A 43 1.00 -26.98 -2.96
C ILE A 43 0.23 -27.44 -1.70
N GLN A 44 -0.12 -28.74 -1.60
CA GLN A 44 -0.91 -29.31 -0.50
C GLN A 44 -0.30 -29.08 0.89
N GLU A 45 1.03 -29.08 1.01
CA GLU A 45 1.72 -28.83 2.28
C GLU A 45 1.48 -27.39 2.80
N TYR A 46 1.33 -26.43 1.88
CA TYR A 46 1.12 -25.02 2.20
C TYR A 46 -0.34 -24.59 2.15
N LEU A 47 -1.26 -25.54 1.97
CA LEU A 47 -2.67 -25.24 1.69
C LEU A 47 -3.35 -24.49 2.85
N LEU A 48 -3.07 -24.87 4.10
CA LEU A 48 -3.57 -24.16 5.28
C LEU A 48 -2.95 -22.76 5.41
N PHE A 49 -1.65 -22.62 5.13
CA PHE A 49 -0.96 -21.34 5.13
C PHE A 49 -1.57 -20.39 4.08
N ASN A 50 -1.79 -20.86 2.86
CA ASN A 50 -2.37 -20.07 1.78
C ASN A 50 -3.83 -19.67 2.06
N ARG A 51 -4.62 -20.55 2.68
CA ARG A 51 -6.00 -20.22 3.09
C ARG A 51 -6.05 -19.14 4.15
N ILE A 52 -5.23 -19.24 5.20
CA ILE A 52 -5.19 -18.22 6.26
C ILE A 52 -4.56 -16.94 5.74
N GLY A 53 -3.44 -17.06 5.04
CA GLY A 53 -2.68 -15.96 4.45
C GLY A 53 -3.54 -15.13 3.52
N SER A 54 -4.32 -15.76 2.63
CA SER A 54 -5.24 -15.04 1.74
C SER A 54 -6.25 -14.20 2.51
N VAL A 55 -6.92 -14.76 3.52
CA VAL A 55 -7.89 -14.02 4.33
C VAL A 55 -7.22 -12.86 5.08
N VAL A 56 -6.11 -13.12 5.76
CA VAL A 56 -5.40 -12.11 6.57
C VAL A 56 -4.87 -10.97 5.71
N LEU A 57 -4.16 -11.30 4.62
CA LEU A 57 -3.51 -10.33 3.75
C LEU A 57 -4.54 -9.46 3.01
N LEU A 58 -5.62 -10.07 2.50
CA LEU A 58 -6.65 -9.32 1.78
C LEU A 58 -7.45 -8.39 2.72
N LEU A 59 -7.80 -8.87 3.92
CA LEU A 59 -8.46 -8.01 4.91
C LEU A 59 -7.56 -6.87 5.36
N TRP A 60 -6.27 -7.14 5.58
CA TRP A 60 -5.33 -6.10 5.96
C TRP A 60 -5.15 -5.08 4.82
N ALA A 61 -4.95 -5.52 3.58
CA ALA A 61 -4.91 -4.62 2.41
C ALA A 61 -6.14 -3.71 2.35
N ALA A 62 -7.33 -4.28 2.52
CA ALA A 62 -8.58 -3.52 2.49
C ALA A 62 -8.65 -2.48 3.62
N LEU A 63 -8.29 -2.85 4.86
CA LEU A 63 -8.26 -1.94 5.99
C LEU A 63 -7.26 -0.79 5.78
N ASP A 64 -6.10 -1.10 5.20
CA ASP A 64 -5.06 -0.12 4.93
C ASP A 64 -5.49 0.88 3.85
N VAL A 65 -6.09 0.42 2.75
CA VAL A 65 -6.70 1.30 1.73
C VAL A 65 -7.78 2.21 2.32
N VAL A 66 -8.64 1.68 3.20
CA VAL A 66 -9.68 2.48 3.86
C VAL A 66 -9.06 3.54 4.77
N ARG A 67 -8.00 3.20 5.52
CA ARG A 67 -7.27 4.17 6.35
C ARG A 67 -6.61 5.25 5.51
N THR A 68 -5.87 4.87 4.46
CA THR A 68 -5.20 5.82 3.56
C THR A 68 -6.19 6.77 2.91
N ARG A 69 -7.32 6.26 2.39
CA ARG A 69 -8.38 7.10 1.83
C ARG A 69 -9.02 8.05 2.83
N ARG A 70 -9.09 7.67 4.11
CA ARG A 70 -9.61 8.56 5.16
C ARG A 70 -8.63 9.70 5.45
N LEU A 71 -7.33 9.39 5.55
CA LEU A 71 -6.29 10.39 5.76
C LEU A 71 -6.23 11.39 4.60
N GLU A 72 -6.23 10.91 3.34
CA GLU A 72 -6.23 11.78 2.16
C GLU A 72 -7.47 12.70 2.13
N ARG A 73 -8.64 12.21 2.56
CA ARG A 73 -9.86 13.02 2.66
C ARG A 73 -9.79 14.06 3.78
N GLU A 74 -9.22 13.70 4.92
CA GLU A 74 -9.02 14.62 6.05
C GLU A 74 -8.03 15.72 5.69
N GLU A 75 -6.94 15.39 4.99
CA GLU A 75 -5.97 16.35 4.46
C GLU A 75 -6.59 17.27 3.40
N ALA A 76 -7.36 16.72 2.46
CA ALA A 76 -8.06 17.51 1.45
C ALA A 76 -9.12 18.45 2.06
N ALA A 77 -9.78 18.04 3.15
CA ALA A 77 -10.77 18.87 3.85
C ALA A 77 -10.11 19.95 4.73
N ALA A 78 -8.90 19.71 5.23
CA ALA A 78 -8.14 20.67 6.02
C ALA A 78 -7.34 21.68 5.17
N ALA A 79 -7.15 21.40 3.88
CA ALA A 79 -6.49 22.30 2.95
C ALA A 79 -7.32 23.60 2.78
N PRO A 80 -6.72 24.80 2.98
CA PRO A 80 -7.41 26.07 2.75
C PRO A 80 -7.86 26.20 1.28
N PRO A 81 -9.00 26.86 1.00
CA PRO A 81 -9.60 26.89 -0.34
C PRO A 81 -8.79 27.66 -1.41
N ASP A 82 -7.65 28.28 -1.09
CA ASP A 82 -6.87 29.10 -2.03
C ASP A 82 -5.36 28.82 -1.95
N GLN A 83 -4.90 27.75 -2.58
CA GLN A 83 -3.53 27.69 -3.11
C GLN A 83 -3.58 27.23 -4.58
N PRO A 84 -3.72 28.17 -5.54
CA PRO A 84 -3.50 27.88 -6.94
C PRO A 84 -2.00 27.81 -7.20
N GLY A 85 -1.50 26.61 -7.53
CA GLY A 85 -0.16 26.42 -8.11
C GLY A 85 0.84 25.74 -7.18
N ALA A 86 1.11 24.46 -7.46
CA ALA A 86 2.44 23.88 -7.37
C ALA A 86 3.06 23.89 -8.76
#